data_AF-W8F3P6-F1
#
_entry.id   AF-W8F3P6-F1
#
_cell.length_a   1.000
_cell.length_b   1.000
_cell.length_c   1.000
_cell.angle_alpha   90.00
_cell.angle_beta   90.00
_cell.angle_gamma   90.00
#
_symmetry.space_group_name_H-M   'P 1'
#
loop_
_entity.id
_entity.type
_entity.pdbx_description
1 polymer ?
#
loop_
_entity_poly.entity_id
_entity_poly.type
_entity_poly.pdbx_seq_one_letter_code
_entity_poly.pdbx_strand_id
1 'polypeptide(L)'
;MKSPLDWLRRSKPAPNLETLAFRDTLFGDAPAEQWPTATSPSQNAEPWQWFVQAREASRRGHADRAEQLLRQVLSTPNLEVRHYLQAWAALSSHSVLPGATEAKQVLGVVVEVALTQGPDVVAAYTDGSARYLNQSGKIIIWEKPDSSLDQLVSTLLAAGQQVASQIGPWEGERPAPPTGNTARVSFLTPSGLHFGEGPMDVLWQDALAHPVLAAAQALMIALMEKSQPGITLSS
;
A
#
# COMPACT_ATOMS: atom_id res chain seq x y z
N MET A 1 -14.30 -18.29 45.62
CA MET A 1 -14.79 -19.07 44.46
C MET A 1 -14.70 -18.18 43.23
N LYS A 2 -13.78 -18.45 42.30
CA LYS A 2 -13.64 -17.66 41.06
C LYS A 2 -14.66 -18.15 40.03
N SER A 3 -15.32 -17.23 39.32
CA SER A 3 -16.37 -17.54 38.36
C SER A 3 -15.81 -18.29 37.14
N PRO A 4 -16.47 -19.34 36.59
CA PRO A 4 -15.94 -20.15 35.49
C PRO A 4 -15.85 -19.44 34.12
N LEU A 5 -16.18 -18.15 34.05
CA LEU A 5 -16.40 -17.40 32.81
C LEU A 5 -15.43 -16.21 32.63
N ASP A 6 -14.44 -16.04 33.50
CA ASP A 6 -13.49 -14.91 33.44
C ASP A 6 -12.59 -14.90 32.18
N TRP A 7 -12.53 -15.99 31.41
CA TRP A 7 -11.75 -16.06 30.17
C TRP A 7 -12.46 -15.45 28.95
N LEU A 8 -13.77 -15.16 29.03
CA LEU A 8 -14.56 -14.51 27.97
C LEU A 8 -14.41 -12.98 27.93
N ARG A 9 -13.66 -12.38 28.87
CA ARG A 9 -13.41 -10.92 28.95
C ARG A 9 -12.02 -10.50 28.48
N ARG A 10 -11.35 -11.27 27.62
CA ARG A 10 -10.22 -10.73 26.85
C ARG A 10 -10.77 -9.95 25.67
N SER A 11 -11.05 -8.67 25.88
CA SER A 11 -11.22 -7.71 24.79
C SER A 11 -10.00 -7.81 23.85
N LYS A 12 -10.25 -7.99 22.55
CA LYS A 12 -9.20 -7.88 21.53
C LYS A 12 -8.44 -6.56 21.77
N PRO A 13 -7.11 -6.55 21.82
CA PRO A 13 -6.37 -5.30 21.91
C PRO A 13 -6.80 -4.41 20.75
N ALA A 14 -7.15 -3.16 21.05
CA ALA A 14 -7.40 -2.18 20.00
C ALA A 14 -6.13 -2.04 19.16
N PRO A 15 -6.25 -1.96 17.82
CA PRO A 15 -5.08 -1.79 16.96
C PRO A 15 -4.30 -0.53 17.35
N ASN A 16 -2.96 -0.62 17.35
CA ASN A 16 -2.09 0.51 17.62
C ASN A 16 -2.31 1.61 16.56
N LEU A 17 -2.65 2.82 16.99
CA LEU A 17 -2.95 3.97 16.11
C LEU A 17 -1.76 4.35 15.21
N GLU A 18 -0.53 4.22 15.70
CA GLU A 18 0.68 4.50 14.88
C GLU A 18 0.87 3.47 13.77
N THR A 19 0.57 2.21 14.07
CA THR A 19 0.62 1.10 13.10
C THR A 19 -0.42 1.28 12.00
N LEU A 20 -1.63 1.70 12.35
CA LEU A 20 -2.67 2.06 11.38
C LEU A 20 -2.27 3.26 10.53
N ALA A 21 -1.72 4.31 11.17
CA ALA A 21 -1.24 5.49 10.46
C ALA A 21 -0.14 5.14 9.44
N PHE A 22 0.83 4.29 9.79
CA PHE A 22 1.85 3.85 8.83
C PHE A 22 1.25 3.02 7.69
N ARG A 23 0.39 2.04 8.02
CA ARG A 23 -0.31 1.21 7.03
C ARG A 23 -1.03 2.07 6.00
N ASP A 24 -1.73 3.12 6.43
CA ASP A 24 -2.51 3.97 5.53
C ASP A 24 -1.62 4.74 4.54
N THR A 25 -0.33 4.94 4.84
CA THR A 25 0.61 5.52 3.87
C THR A 25 0.98 4.59 2.72
N LEU A 26 0.65 3.29 2.78
CA LEU A 26 1.11 2.31 1.80
C LEU A 26 0.30 2.31 0.50
N PHE A 27 -0.89 2.92 0.48
CA PHE A 27 -1.83 2.78 -0.63
C PHE A 27 -1.78 3.93 -1.64
N GLY A 28 -1.26 5.11 -1.23
CA GLY A 28 -1.28 6.30 -2.07
C GLY A 28 -2.71 6.76 -2.39
N ASP A 29 -3.64 6.62 -1.44
CA ASP A 29 -5.05 6.92 -1.61
C ASP A 29 -5.58 7.85 -0.51
N ALA A 30 -4.69 8.65 0.11
CA ALA A 30 -5.10 9.57 1.14
C ALA A 30 -6.10 10.59 0.57
N PRO A 31 -7.13 11.02 1.32
CA PRO A 31 -8.06 12.03 0.85
C PRO A 31 -7.31 13.28 0.39
N ALA A 32 -7.65 13.80 -0.80
CA ALA A 32 -6.96 14.95 -1.39
C ALA A 32 -7.00 16.17 -0.46
N GLU A 33 -8.06 16.30 0.35
CA GLU A 33 -8.24 17.37 1.34
C GLU A 33 -7.24 17.29 2.49
N GLN A 34 -6.71 16.10 2.77
CA GLN A 34 -5.84 15.79 3.90
C GLN A 34 -4.37 15.62 3.49
N TRP A 35 -4.11 15.38 2.21
CA TRP A 35 -2.77 15.19 1.66
C TRP A 35 -2.32 16.37 0.77
N PRO A 36 -1.06 16.84 0.87
CA PRO A 36 -0.03 16.41 1.82
C PRO A 36 -0.30 16.96 3.23
N THR A 37 0.18 16.23 4.25
CA THR A 37 0.08 16.64 5.66
C THR A 37 0.90 17.91 5.93
N ALA A 38 0.34 18.81 6.75
CA ALA A 38 0.92 20.13 7.07
C ALA A 38 2.27 20.07 7.80
N THR A 39 2.74 18.89 8.21
CA THR A 39 4.01 18.67 8.89
C THR A 39 5.13 18.18 7.98
N SER A 40 4.88 17.93 6.68
CA SER A 40 5.95 17.44 5.79
C SER A 40 6.97 18.56 5.52
N PRO A 41 8.27 18.40 5.88
CA PRO A 41 9.32 19.40 5.67
C PRO A 41 9.51 19.79 4.19
N SER A 42 9.02 18.92 3.28
CA SER A 42 9.10 19.03 1.82
C SER A 42 7.86 19.64 1.17
N GLN A 43 6.89 20.20 1.91
CA GLN A 43 5.69 20.84 1.32
C GLN A 43 6.01 21.92 0.27
N ASN A 44 7.18 22.55 0.39
CA ASN A 44 7.65 23.58 -0.52
C ASN A 44 8.44 23.04 -1.72
N ALA A 45 8.51 21.72 -1.91
CA ALA A 45 9.16 21.08 -3.04
C ALA A 45 8.14 20.30 -3.87
N GLU A 46 8.47 20.04 -5.13
CA GLU A 46 7.67 19.14 -5.96
C GLU A 46 7.91 17.68 -5.58
N PRO A 47 6.89 16.80 -5.69
CA PRO A 47 5.53 17.07 -6.19
C PRO A 47 4.52 17.62 -5.16
N TRP A 48 4.92 17.89 -3.90
CA TRP A 48 4.00 18.32 -2.84
C TRP A 48 3.30 19.65 -3.17
N GLN A 49 4.03 20.59 -3.79
CA GLN A 49 3.43 21.85 -4.21
C GLN A 49 2.32 21.65 -5.24
N TRP A 50 2.49 20.77 -6.23
CA TRP A 50 1.41 20.46 -7.19
C TRP A 50 0.14 19.93 -6.51
N PHE A 51 0.26 19.03 -5.52
CA PHE A 51 -0.90 18.56 -4.77
C PHE A 51 -1.60 19.68 -3.99
N VAL A 52 -0.84 20.53 -3.30
CA VAL A 52 -1.39 21.68 -2.58
C VAL A 52 -2.10 22.64 -3.54
N GLN A 53 -1.47 22.98 -4.66
CA GLN A 53 -2.04 23.87 -5.66
C GLN A 53 -3.29 23.26 -6.32
N ALA A 54 -3.29 21.95 -6.59
CA ALA A 54 -4.44 21.25 -7.17
C ALA A 54 -5.64 21.32 -6.22
N ARG A 55 -5.42 21.01 -4.92
CA ARG A 55 -6.45 21.12 -3.88
C ARG A 55 -7.03 22.53 -3.79
N GLU A 56 -6.17 23.56 -3.78
CA GLU A 56 -6.63 24.95 -3.71
C GLU A 56 -7.38 25.39 -4.98
N ALA A 57 -6.95 24.92 -6.16
CA ALA A 57 -7.68 25.14 -7.41
C ALA A 57 -9.08 24.50 -7.36
N SER A 58 -9.19 23.24 -6.90
CA SER A 58 -10.47 22.53 -6.73
C SER A 58 -11.39 23.25 -5.75
N ARG A 59 -10.88 23.70 -4.59
CA ARG A 59 -11.66 24.49 -3.61
C ARG A 59 -12.21 25.79 -4.18
N ARG A 60 -11.52 26.38 -5.14
CA ARG A 60 -11.94 27.61 -5.83
C ARG A 60 -12.79 27.33 -7.07
N GLY A 61 -13.14 26.08 -7.37
CA GLY A 61 -13.93 25.69 -8.53
C GLY A 61 -13.16 25.64 -9.85
N HIS A 62 -11.82 25.65 -9.83
CA HIS A 62 -10.97 25.62 -11.03
C HIS A 62 -10.56 24.17 -11.35
N ALA A 63 -11.53 23.33 -11.72
CA ALA A 63 -11.32 21.89 -11.95
C ALA A 63 -10.24 21.62 -13.01
N ASP A 64 -10.27 22.33 -14.15
CA ASP A 64 -9.28 22.18 -15.22
C ASP A 64 -7.83 22.42 -14.75
N ARG A 65 -7.65 23.41 -13.86
CA ARG A 65 -6.34 23.73 -13.30
C ARG A 65 -5.87 22.65 -12.34
N ALA A 66 -6.78 22.12 -11.52
CA ALA A 66 -6.47 21.01 -10.63
C ALA A 66 -6.05 19.76 -11.40
N GLU A 67 -6.80 19.40 -12.45
CA GLU A 67 -6.47 18.29 -13.34
C GLU A 67 -5.09 18.50 -13.98
N GLN A 68 -4.80 19.68 -14.52
CA GLN A 68 -3.50 19.99 -15.13
C GLN A 68 -2.33 19.76 -14.16
N LEU A 69 -2.48 20.18 -12.90
CA LEU A 69 -1.46 20.02 -11.86
C LEU A 69 -1.26 18.55 -11.48
N LEU A 70 -2.34 17.77 -11.37
CA LEU A 70 -2.25 16.34 -11.09
C LEU A 70 -1.61 15.57 -12.26
N ARG A 71 -1.93 15.95 -13.50
CA ARG A 71 -1.26 15.42 -14.70
C ARG A 71 0.23 15.78 -14.73
N GLN A 72 0.63 16.92 -14.18
CA GLN A 72 2.04 17.28 -14.04
C GLN A 72 2.78 16.26 -13.16
N VAL A 73 2.18 15.83 -12.04
CA VAL A 73 2.71 14.73 -11.21
C VAL A 73 2.91 13.47 -12.04
N LEU A 74 1.86 13.05 -12.78
CA LEU A 74 1.88 11.84 -13.61
C LEU A 74 2.95 11.87 -14.72
N SER A 75 3.24 13.06 -15.26
CA SER A 75 4.24 13.24 -16.32
C SER A 75 5.68 13.36 -15.80
N THR A 76 5.86 13.52 -14.49
CA THR A 76 7.19 13.74 -13.90
C THR A 76 7.88 12.40 -13.65
N PRO A 77 9.04 12.13 -14.28
CA PRO A 77 9.74 10.86 -14.10
C PRO A 77 10.39 10.77 -12.71
N ASN A 78 10.63 9.53 -12.26
CA ASN A 78 11.39 9.22 -11.05
C ASN A 78 10.80 9.76 -9.74
N LEU A 79 9.48 9.96 -9.69
CA LEU A 79 8.81 10.15 -8.41
C LEU A 79 8.59 8.80 -7.73
N GLU A 80 8.49 8.82 -6.40
CA GLU A 80 8.01 7.67 -5.65
C GLU A 80 6.63 7.25 -6.16
N VAL A 81 6.43 5.94 -6.35
CA VAL A 81 5.22 5.40 -6.99
C VAL A 81 3.92 5.82 -6.30
N ARG A 82 3.95 5.98 -4.98
CA ARG A 82 2.78 6.41 -4.19
C ARG A 82 2.32 7.83 -4.55
N HIS A 83 3.18 8.68 -5.10
CA HIS A 83 2.76 9.97 -5.64
C HIS A 83 1.92 9.82 -6.92
N TYR A 84 2.25 8.87 -7.79
CA TYR A 84 1.42 8.60 -8.97
C TYR A 84 0.05 8.05 -8.57
N LEU A 85 0.01 7.12 -7.62
CA LEU A 85 -1.24 6.59 -7.07
C LEU A 85 -2.08 7.70 -6.43
N GLN A 86 -1.46 8.60 -5.67
CA GLN A 86 -2.14 9.73 -5.04
C GLN A 86 -2.68 10.72 -6.06
N ALA A 87 -1.98 10.94 -7.17
CA ALA A 87 -2.47 11.77 -8.27
C ALA A 87 -3.68 11.13 -8.96
N TRP A 88 -3.67 9.82 -9.19
CA TRP A 88 -4.82 9.09 -9.74
C TRP A 88 -6.03 9.10 -8.79
N ALA A 89 -5.83 8.89 -7.49
CA ALA A 89 -6.88 8.99 -6.49
C ALA A 89 -7.50 10.39 -6.41
N ALA A 90 -6.69 11.44 -6.60
CA ALA A 90 -7.19 12.81 -6.67
C ALA A 90 -7.91 13.11 -8.00
N LEU A 91 -7.46 12.53 -9.12
CA LEU A 91 -8.13 12.68 -10.43
C LEU A 91 -9.49 11.97 -10.46
N SER A 92 -9.60 10.81 -9.83
CA SER A 92 -10.86 10.05 -9.81
C SER A 92 -11.97 10.76 -9.04
N SER A 93 -11.65 11.53 -7.98
CA SER A 93 -12.63 12.38 -7.29
C SER A 93 -13.17 13.51 -8.17
N HIS A 94 -12.47 13.84 -9.26
CA HIS A 94 -12.88 14.75 -10.32
C HIS A 94 -13.50 14.03 -11.53
N SER A 95 -13.84 12.74 -11.41
CA SER A 95 -14.36 11.90 -12.50
C SER A 95 -13.42 11.77 -13.71
N VAL A 96 -12.12 12.02 -13.52
CA VAL A 96 -11.09 11.84 -14.54
C VAL A 96 -10.54 10.41 -14.42
N LEU A 97 -10.72 9.62 -15.48
CA LEU A 97 -10.31 8.22 -15.52
C LEU A 97 -8.98 8.05 -16.28
N PRO A 98 -8.16 7.04 -15.90
CA PRO A 98 -6.98 6.66 -16.66
C PRO A 98 -7.32 6.11 -18.05
N GLY A 99 -6.34 6.14 -18.95
CA GLY A 99 -6.46 5.46 -20.24
C GLY A 99 -6.62 3.94 -20.08
N ALA A 100 -7.28 3.28 -21.03
CA ALA A 100 -7.57 1.84 -20.94
C ALA A 100 -6.31 0.97 -20.77
N THR A 101 -5.17 1.40 -21.34
CA THR A 101 -3.90 0.67 -21.27
C THR A 101 -3.20 0.76 -19.93
N GLU A 102 -3.38 1.85 -19.19
CA GLU A 102 -2.74 2.08 -17.88
C GLU A 102 -3.68 1.79 -16.71
N ALA A 103 -5.00 1.79 -16.94
CA ALA A 103 -6.03 1.66 -15.91
C ALA A 103 -5.77 0.51 -14.93
N LYS A 104 -5.40 -0.66 -15.44
CA LYS A 104 -5.12 -1.88 -14.65
C LYS A 104 -3.63 -2.17 -14.46
N GLN A 105 -2.75 -1.23 -14.81
CA GLN A 105 -1.32 -1.39 -14.56
C GLN A 105 -1.08 -1.41 -13.05
N VAL A 106 -0.50 -2.49 -12.55
CA VAL A 106 -0.13 -2.62 -11.15
C VAL A 106 1.11 -1.78 -10.89
N LEU A 107 0.94 -0.74 -10.08
CA LEU A 107 2.01 0.14 -9.61
C LEU A 107 2.55 -0.33 -8.25
N GLY A 108 1.71 -0.99 -7.46
CA GLY A 108 2.13 -1.62 -6.22
C GLY A 108 1.21 -2.74 -5.78
N VAL A 109 1.72 -3.60 -4.89
CA VAL A 109 0.96 -4.67 -4.24
C VAL A 109 1.11 -4.52 -2.73
N VAL A 110 0.01 -4.61 -2.00
CA VAL A 110 -0.03 -4.62 -0.53
C VAL A 110 -0.71 -5.90 -0.07
N VAL A 111 0.01 -6.75 0.66
CA VAL A 111 -0.51 -7.96 1.26
C VAL A 111 -0.63 -7.75 2.76
N GLU A 112 -1.83 -7.94 3.30
CA GLU A 112 -2.15 -7.80 4.71
C GLU A 112 -2.61 -9.16 5.26
N VAL A 113 -2.00 -9.58 6.37
CA VAL A 113 -2.37 -10.82 7.07
C VAL A 113 -2.88 -10.47 8.46
N ALA A 114 -4.11 -10.88 8.77
CA ALA A 114 -4.67 -10.67 10.09
C ALA A 114 -3.97 -11.57 11.12
N LEU A 115 -3.35 -10.96 12.14
CA LEU A 115 -2.82 -11.66 13.31
C LEU A 115 -3.41 -11.07 14.60
N THR A 116 -3.24 -11.80 15.70
CA THR A 116 -3.86 -11.45 16.99
C THR A 116 -3.36 -10.11 17.56
N GLN A 117 -2.12 -9.71 17.26
CA GLN A 117 -1.48 -8.52 17.82
C GLN A 117 -1.45 -7.31 16.88
N GLY A 118 -1.95 -7.46 15.65
CA GLY A 118 -1.86 -6.47 14.59
C GLY A 118 -1.59 -7.17 13.26
N PRO A 119 -1.80 -6.49 12.12
CA PRO A 119 -1.54 -7.11 10.83
C PRO A 119 -0.03 -7.23 10.56
N ASP A 120 0.36 -8.31 9.90
CA ASP A 120 1.61 -8.31 9.12
C ASP A 120 1.29 -7.75 7.73
N VAL A 121 2.06 -6.75 7.28
CA VAL A 121 1.83 -6.06 6.01
C VAL A 121 3.11 -6.00 5.20
N VAL A 122 3.08 -6.51 3.97
CA VAL A 122 4.16 -6.39 2.99
C VAL A 122 3.67 -5.54 1.84
N ALA A 123 4.43 -4.53 1.45
CA ALA A 123 4.15 -3.70 0.29
C ALA A 123 5.36 -3.62 -0.64
N ALA A 124 5.13 -3.66 -1.95
CA ALA A 124 6.17 -3.47 -2.96
C ALA A 124 5.65 -2.64 -4.13
N TYR A 125 6.53 -1.87 -4.75
CA TYR A 125 6.18 -0.90 -5.80
C TYR A 125 7.08 -1.02 -7.02
N THR A 126 6.62 -0.52 -8.16
CA THR A 126 7.33 -0.62 -9.46
C THR A 126 8.67 0.12 -9.50
N ASP A 127 8.94 1.05 -8.59
CA ASP A 127 10.25 1.69 -8.42
C ASP A 127 11.28 0.79 -7.72
N GLY A 128 10.87 -0.41 -7.26
CA GLY A 128 11.70 -1.36 -6.54
C GLY A 128 11.76 -1.10 -5.03
N SER A 129 11.05 -0.09 -4.53
CA SER A 129 10.88 0.12 -3.09
C SER A 129 9.97 -0.95 -2.49
N ALA A 130 10.18 -1.26 -1.22
CA ALA A 130 9.36 -2.19 -0.47
C ALA A 130 9.28 -1.81 1.01
N ARG A 131 8.20 -2.21 1.68
CA ARG A 131 7.94 -1.92 3.09
C ARG A 131 7.40 -3.16 3.77
N TYR A 132 7.85 -3.40 4.99
CA TYR A 132 7.30 -4.44 5.84
C TYR A 132 6.94 -3.87 7.20
N LEU A 133 5.72 -4.15 7.65
CA LEU A 133 5.24 -3.86 8.98
C LEU A 133 4.87 -5.20 9.61
N ASN A 134 5.43 -5.50 10.78
CA ASN A 134 5.06 -6.71 11.51
C ASN A 134 4.00 -6.44 12.59
N GLN A 135 3.42 -7.51 13.13
CA GLN A 135 2.43 -7.49 14.21
C GLN A 135 2.91 -6.83 15.51
N SER A 136 4.22 -6.63 15.70
CA SER A 136 4.76 -5.91 16.86
C SER A 136 4.93 -4.41 16.60
N GLY A 137 4.56 -3.92 15.42
CA GLY A 137 4.74 -2.52 15.01
C GLY A 137 6.13 -2.17 14.47
N LYS A 138 7.03 -3.15 14.30
CA LYS A 138 8.34 -2.92 13.68
C LYS A 138 8.15 -2.67 12.18
N ILE A 139 8.76 -1.60 11.70
CA ILE A 139 8.72 -1.18 10.31
C ILE A 139 10.11 -1.39 9.69
N ILE A 140 10.15 -1.96 8.49
CA ILE A 140 11.32 -2.02 7.60
C ILE A 140 10.97 -1.23 6.34
N ILE A 141 11.84 -0.30 5.96
CA ILE A 141 11.72 0.49 4.74
C ILE A 141 12.92 0.18 3.86
N TRP A 142 12.64 -0.30 2.65
CA TRP A 142 13.62 -0.56 1.60
C TRP A 142 13.45 0.45 0.48
N GLU A 143 14.34 1.42 0.40
CA GLU A 143 14.37 2.46 -0.65
C GLU A 143 15.37 2.08 -1.77
N LYS A 144 15.40 0.80 -2.14
CA LYS A 144 16.25 0.24 -3.21
C LYS A 144 17.71 0.75 -3.21
N PRO A 145 18.48 0.54 -2.11
CA PRO A 145 19.90 0.90 -2.08
C PRO A 145 20.75 0.06 -3.06
N ASP A 146 20.26 -1.12 -3.44
CA ASP A 146 20.87 -2.02 -4.43
C ASP A 146 19.77 -2.84 -5.15
N SER A 147 20.17 -3.69 -6.10
CA SER A 147 19.26 -4.54 -6.90
C SER A 147 18.95 -5.91 -6.29
N SER A 148 19.36 -6.18 -5.04
CA SER A 148 19.27 -7.53 -4.47
C SER A 148 17.84 -8.01 -4.21
N LEU A 149 16.86 -7.11 -4.14
CA LEU A 149 15.44 -7.45 -4.01
C LEU A 149 14.64 -7.31 -5.32
N ASP A 150 15.26 -6.88 -6.44
CA ASP A 150 14.56 -6.58 -7.70
C ASP A 150 13.78 -7.77 -8.24
N GLN A 151 14.34 -8.99 -8.13
CA GLN A 151 13.64 -10.20 -8.58
C GLN A 151 12.42 -10.52 -7.70
N LEU A 152 12.50 -10.32 -6.39
CA LEU A 152 11.39 -10.59 -5.47
C LEU A 152 10.27 -9.57 -5.65
N VAL A 153 10.63 -8.29 -5.79
CA VAL A 153 9.67 -7.21 -6.08
C VAL A 153 8.99 -7.44 -7.44
N SER A 154 9.76 -7.72 -8.49
CA SER A 154 9.18 -7.96 -9.83
C SER A 154 8.30 -9.21 -9.87
N THR A 155 8.65 -10.27 -9.15
CA THR A 155 7.84 -11.49 -9.03
C THR A 155 6.49 -11.19 -8.35
N LEU A 156 6.50 -10.42 -7.26
CA LEU A 156 5.27 -10.02 -6.56
C LEU A 156 4.37 -9.14 -7.45
N LEU A 157 4.96 -8.14 -8.12
CA LEU A 157 4.22 -7.25 -9.03
C LEU A 157 3.63 -8.01 -10.22
N ALA A 158 4.39 -8.93 -10.82
CA ALA A 158 3.92 -9.73 -11.94
C ALA A 158 2.76 -10.65 -11.54
N ALA A 159 2.84 -11.33 -10.40
CA ALA A 159 1.75 -12.12 -9.86
C ALA A 159 0.52 -11.24 -9.58
N GLY A 160 0.72 -10.05 -9.01
CA GLY A 160 -0.36 -9.08 -8.79
C GLY A 160 -1.02 -8.60 -10.08
N GLN A 161 -0.22 -8.35 -11.12
CA GLN A 161 -0.72 -7.94 -12.44
C GLN A 161 -1.62 -9.00 -13.08
N GLN A 162 -1.30 -10.29 -12.90
CA GLN A 162 -2.13 -11.39 -13.39
C GLN A 162 -3.52 -11.37 -12.75
N VAL A 163 -3.61 -11.13 -11.44
CA VAL A 163 -4.89 -11.05 -10.73
C VAL A 163 -5.65 -9.77 -11.08
N ALA A 164 -5.00 -8.60 -11.01
CA ALA A 164 -5.62 -7.31 -11.30
C ALA A 164 -6.23 -7.26 -12.70
N SER A 165 -5.64 -7.95 -13.68
CA SER A 165 -6.18 -8.04 -15.04
C SER A 165 -7.58 -8.69 -15.11
N GLN A 166 -7.88 -9.61 -14.18
CA GLN A 166 -9.10 -10.42 -14.15
C GLN A 166 -10.24 -9.84 -13.31
N ILE A 167 -9.95 -8.89 -12.42
CA ILE A 167 -10.94 -8.28 -11.51
C ILE A 167 -11.13 -6.79 -11.79
N GLY A 168 -12.26 -6.23 -11.34
CA GLY A 168 -12.55 -4.79 -11.41
C GLY A 168 -11.98 -4.02 -10.22
N PRO A 169 -11.87 -2.68 -10.33
CA PRO A 169 -11.54 -1.84 -9.19
C PRO A 169 -12.68 -1.86 -8.17
N TRP A 170 -12.32 -1.63 -6.91
CA TRP A 170 -13.25 -1.39 -5.82
C TRP A 170 -13.81 0.02 -5.91
N GLU A 171 -15.13 0.14 -5.82
CA GLU A 171 -15.84 1.42 -5.96
C GLU A 171 -16.11 2.12 -4.61
N GLY A 172 -15.84 1.46 -3.49
CA GLY A 172 -16.08 1.99 -2.14
C GLY A 172 -14.85 2.59 -1.48
N GLU A 173 -15.03 3.04 -0.22
CA GLU A 173 -13.89 3.40 0.64
C GLU A 173 -12.96 2.20 0.85
N ARG A 174 -11.65 2.46 0.99
CA ARG A 174 -10.68 1.41 1.29
C ARG A 174 -11.08 0.69 2.58
N PRO A 175 -11.26 -0.64 2.55
CA PRO A 175 -11.69 -1.36 3.75
C PRO A 175 -10.66 -1.29 4.89
N ALA A 176 -11.15 -1.37 6.13
CA ALA A 176 -10.34 -1.55 7.33
C ALA A 176 -9.45 -2.81 7.20
N PRO A 177 -8.34 -2.94 7.97
CA PRO A 177 -7.48 -4.12 7.91
C PRO A 177 -8.25 -5.44 8.07
N PRO A 178 -7.81 -6.54 7.43
CA PRO A 178 -8.44 -7.85 7.60
C PRO A 178 -8.41 -8.29 9.08
N THR A 179 -9.35 -9.17 9.46
CA THR A 179 -9.47 -9.64 10.86
C THR A 179 -9.65 -11.16 10.94
N GLY A 180 -9.29 -11.76 12.07
CA GLY A 180 -9.45 -13.20 12.27
C GLY A 180 -8.36 -14.00 11.54
N ASN A 181 -8.74 -14.98 10.75
CA ASN A 181 -7.83 -15.84 9.97
C ASN A 181 -7.82 -15.46 8.48
N THR A 182 -8.04 -14.19 8.15
CA THR A 182 -8.12 -13.72 6.76
C THR A 182 -6.85 -13.00 6.32
N ALA A 183 -6.61 -13.01 5.02
CA ALA A 183 -5.64 -12.14 4.36
C ALA A 183 -6.34 -11.29 3.31
N ARG A 184 -5.79 -10.11 3.04
CA ARG A 184 -6.16 -9.28 1.91
C ARG A 184 -4.96 -9.06 1.01
N VAL A 185 -5.17 -9.23 -0.29
CA VAL A 185 -4.19 -8.89 -1.32
C VAL A 185 -4.77 -7.73 -2.11
N SER A 186 -4.09 -6.59 -2.04
CA SER A 186 -4.46 -5.34 -2.70
C SER A 186 -3.51 -5.01 -3.83
N PHE A 187 -4.06 -4.64 -4.99
CA PHE A 187 -3.32 -4.22 -6.17
C PHE A 187 -3.64 -2.74 -6.45
N LEU A 188 -2.60 -1.92 -6.42
CA LEU A 188 -2.69 -0.48 -6.54
C LEU A 188 -2.55 -0.11 -8.01
N THR A 189 -3.60 0.42 -8.63
CA THR A 189 -3.64 0.75 -10.05
C THR A 189 -4.13 2.18 -10.28
N PRO A 190 -3.86 2.78 -11.45
CA PRO A 190 -4.45 4.07 -11.85
C PRO A 190 -5.97 4.13 -11.76
N SER A 191 -6.68 3.01 -11.99
CA SER A 191 -8.15 2.98 -11.91
C SER A 191 -8.69 2.77 -10.50
N GLY A 192 -7.81 2.65 -9.51
CA GLY A 192 -8.15 2.47 -8.10
C GLY A 192 -7.64 1.16 -7.52
N LEU A 193 -8.13 0.86 -6.33
CA LEU A 193 -7.78 -0.33 -5.55
C LEU A 193 -8.49 -1.56 -6.14
N HIS A 194 -7.75 -2.58 -6.53
CA HIS A 194 -8.31 -3.91 -6.79
C HIS A 194 -7.93 -4.80 -5.60
N PHE A 195 -8.81 -5.67 -5.11
CA PHE A 195 -8.40 -6.59 -4.04
C PHE A 195 -9.19 -7.89 -4.01
N GLY A 196 -8.56 -8.91 -3.40
CA GLY A 196 -9.21 -10.12 -2.93
C GLY A 196 -8.96 -10.29 -1.43
N GLU A 197 -9.97 -10.76 -0.70
CA GLU A 197 -9.87 -11.07 0.72
C GLU A 197 -10.55 -12.40 1.02
N GLY A 198 -9.95 -13.19 1.89
CA GLY A 198 -10.54 -14.47 2.29
C GLY A 198 -9.74 -15.18 3.39
N PRO A 199 -10.24 -16.33 3.87
CA PRO A 199 -9.52 -17.17 4.81
C PRO A 199 -8.15 -17.58 4.26
N MET A 200 -7.14 -17.55 5.12
CA MET A 200 -5.74 -17.82 4.75
C MET A 200 -5.58 -19.18 4.05
N ASP A 201 -6.19 -20.23 4.61
CA ASP A 201 -6.15 -21.59 4.08
C ASP A 201 -6.78 -21.71 2.69
N VAL A 202 -7.84 -20.96 2.42
CA VAL A 202 -8.49 -20.90 1.11
C VAL A 202 -7.60 -20.17 0.10
N LEU A 203 -7.06 -18.99 0.47
CA LEU A 203 -6.20 -18.22 -0.43
C LEU A 203 -4.89 -18.95 -0.78
N TRP A 204 -4.34 -19.74 0.14
CA TRP A 204 -3.15 -20.56 -0.14
C TRP A 204 -3.41 -21.71 -1.12
N GLN A 205 -4.66 -22.15 -1.28
CA GLN A 205 -5.07 -23.19 -2.23
C GLN A 205 -5.59 -22.62 -3.55
N ASP A 206 -5.88 -21.31 -3.59
CA ASP A 206 -6.38 -20.63 -4.77
C ASP A 206 -5.27 -20.40 -5.81
N ALA A 207 -5.54 -20.75 -7.06
CA ALA A 207 -4.56 -20.71 -8.13
C ALA A 207 -4.10 -19.28 -8.50
N LEU A 208 -4.92 -18.26 -8.23
CA LEU A 208 -4.60 -16.86 -8.51
C LEU A 208 -3.98 -16.16 -7.30
N ALA A 209 -4.44 -16.45 -6.08
CA ALA A 209 -3.95 -15.82 -4.87
C ALA A 209 -2.63 -16.44 -4.38
N HIS A 210 -2.44 -17.76 -4.51
CA HIS A 210 -1.25 -18.46 -4.03
C HIS A 210 0.07 -17.85 -4.55
N PRO A 211 0.25 -17.59 -5.86
CA PRO A 211 1.49 -17.00 -6.36
C PRO A 211 1.82 -15.63 -5.73
N VAL A 212 0.78 -14.82 -5.45
CA VAL A 212 0.96 -13.50 -4.82
C VAL A 212 1.39 -13.66 -3.36
N LEU A 213 0.73 -14.55 -2.61
CA LEU A 213 1.07 -14.82 -1.21
C LEU A 213 2.47 -15.40 -1.05
N ALA A 214 2.85 -16.35 -1.91
CA ALA A 214 4.19 -16.94 -1.90
C ALA A 214 5.27 -15.90 -2.20
N ALA A 215 5.05 -15.03 -3.20
CA ALA A 215 5.98 -13.95 -3.53
C ALA A 215 6.10 -12.91 -2.40
N ALA A 216 4.98 -12.55 -1.76
CA ALA A 216 4.98 -11.64 -0.62
C ALA A 216 5.72 -12.21 0.60
N GLN A 217 5.53 -13.51 0.89
CA GLN A 217 6.25 -14.18 1.96
C GLN A 217 7.77 -14.21 1.69
N ALA A 218 8.17 -14.52 0.45
CA ALA A 218 9.59 -14.52 0.07
C ALA A 218 10.23 -13.12 0.22
N LEU A 219 9.53 -12.07 -0.23
CA LEU A 219 9.98 -10.69 -0.07
C LEU A 219 10.08 -10.29 1.41
N MET A 220 9.10 -10.66 2.22
CA MET A 220 9.09 -10.41 3.66
C MET A 220 10.34 -11.00 4.34
N ILE A 221 10.65 -12.26 4.05
CA ILE A 221 11.83 -12.94 4.60
C ILE A 221 13.12 -12.19 4.23
N ALA A 222 13.28 -11.84 2.96
CA ALA A 222 14.45 -11.11 2.49
C ALA A 222 14.58 -9.71 3.12
N LEU A 223 13.46 -8.99 3.30
CA LEU A 223 13.44 -7.70 4.00
C LEU A 223 13.88 -7.84 5.46
N MET A 224 13.42 -8.89 6.15
CA MET A 224 13.83 -9.16 7.53
C MET A 224 15.33 -9.44 7.62
N GLU A 225 15.87 -10.25 6.72
CA GLU A 225 17.31 -10.56 6.64
C GLU A 225 18.15 -9.29 6.42
N LYS A 226 17.75 -8.43 5.48
CA LYS A 226 18.41 -7.14 5.21
C LYS A 226 18.36 -6.16 6.38
N SER A 227 17.37 -6.29 7.26
CA SER A 227 17.21 -5.42 8.44
C SER A 227 17.98 -5.89 9.68
N GLN A 228 18.56 -7.10 9.66
CA GLN A 228 19.39 -7.56 10.76
C GLN A 228 20.73 -6.81 10.71
N PRO A 229 21.23 -6.26 11.83
CA PRO A 229 22.58 -5.71 11.89
C PRO A 229 23.54 -6.83 11.48
N GLY A 230 24.40 -6.57 10.48
CA GLY A 230 25.44 -7.51 10.11
C GLY A 230 26.25 -7.88 11.34
N ILE A 231 26.35 -9.18 11.65
CA ILE A 231 27.35 -9.67 12.60
C ILE A 231 28.67 -9.46 11.88
N THR A 232 29.31 -8.32 12.12
CA THR A 232 30.70 -8.11 11.77
C THR A 232 31.51 -9.03 12.67
N LEU A 233 31.81 -10.24 12.20
CA LEU A 233 32.88 -11.03 12.77
C LEU A 233 34.18 -10.29 12.45
N SER A 234 34.64 -9.49 13.40
CA SER A 234 36.02 -9.01 13.42
C SER A 234 36.92 -10.25 13.50
N SER A 235 37.53 -10.60 12.37
CA SER A 235 38.69 -11.46 12.28
C SER A 235 39.92 -10.81 12.92
#